data_AF-A0A4R8G0X0-F1
#
_entry.id   AF-A0A4R8G0X0-F1
#
_cell.length_a   1.000
_cell.length_b   1.000
_cell.length_c   1.000
_cell.angle_alpha   90.00
_cell.angle_beta   90.00
_cell.angle_gamma   90.00
#
_symmetry.space_group_name_H-M   'P 1'
#
loop_
_entity.id
_entity.type
_entity.pdbx_description
1 polymer ?
#
loop_
_entity_poly.entity_id
_entity_poly.type
_entity_poly.pdbx_seq_one_letter_code
_entity_poly.pdbx_strand_id
1 'polypeptide(L)'
;MALKLRLARGGSKKRPFYRIVVTDSRMPRDGRFIEKLGVYNPLLAKDSEERVKMDTERAQYWLGQGAQPTDRVARMLEAAGVLAKTERSNPKKAEPGDKAKKRAEEKAAKAAAAAEAE
;
A
#
# COMPACT_ATOMS: atom_id res chain seq x y z
N MET A 1 -18.13 -5.12 5.29
CA MET A 1 -17.74 -4.20 6.39
C MET A 1 -18.10 -2.78 5.99
N ALA A 2 -18.80 -2.03 6.85
CA ALA A 2 -19.45 -0.79 6.46
C ALA A 2 -18.49 0.40 6.37
N LEU A 3 -17.60 0.63 7.35
CA LEU A 3 -16.75 1.82 7.43
C LEU A 3 -15.38 1.62 6.76
N LYS A 4 -14.99 2.56 5.89
CA LYS A 4 -13.67 2.61 5.25
C LYS A 4 -13.00 3.96 5.43
N LEU A 5 -11.70 3.91 5.69
CA LEU A 5 -10.75 5.01 5.62
C LEU A 5 -10.13 5.02 4.21
N ARG A 6 -10.53 5.97 3.37
CA ARG A 6 -10.13 6.02 1.95
C ARG A 6 -9.76 7.42 1.50
N LEU A 7 -9.11 7.48 0.33
CA LEU A 7 -8.81 8.74 -0.35
C LEU A 7 -9.97 9.13 -1.28
N ALA A 8 -10.56 10.30 -1.03
CA ALA A 8 -11.46 10.96 -1.98
C ALA A 8 -10.63 11.89 -2.87
N ARG A 9 -10.83 11.82 -4.19
CA ARG A 9 -10.08 12.65 -5.14
C ARG A 9 -10.77 14.01 -5.28
N GLY A 10 -9.95 15.04 -5.28
CA GLY A 10 -10.29 16.39 -5.70
C GLY A 10 -9.17 16.96 -6.56
N GLY A 11 -9.12 18.29 -6.60
CA GLY A 11 -8.23 19.03 -7.49
C GLY A 11 -8.75 19.09 -8.92
N SER A 12 -7.86 19.40 -9.85
CA SER A 12 -8.20 19.60 -11.26
C SER A 12 -7.50 18.59 -12.16
N LYS A 13 -7.82 18.64 -13.47
CA LYS A 13 -7.15 17.81 -14.47
C LYS A 13 -5.64 18.02 -14.39
N LYS A 14 -4.87 16.92 -14.35
CA LYS A 14 -3.41 16.90 -14.18
C LYS A 14 -2.88 17.49 -12.86
N ARG A 15 -3.74 17.88 -11.91
CA ARG A 15 -3.34 18.34 -10.57
C ARG A 15 -4.17 17.64 -9.48
N PRO A 16 -3.84 16.36 -9.16
CA PRO A 16 -4.59 15.60 -8.18
C PRO A 16 -4.34 16.10 -6.75
N PHE A 17 -5.41 16.20 -5.97
CA PHE A 17 -5.36 16.44 -4.53
C PHE A 17 -6.31 15.45 -3.86
N TYR A 18 -5.92 14.85 -2.73
CA TYR A 18 -6.74 13.86 -2.06
C TYR A 18 -7.15 14.31 -0.67
N ARG A 19 -8.36 13.94 -0.26
CA ARG A 19 -8.86 14.09 1.11
C ARG A 19 -8.87 12.71 1.74
N ILE A 20 -8.35 12.60 2.96
CA ILE A 20 -8.43 11.39 3.76
C ILE A 20 -9.77 11.44 4.48
N VAL A 21 -10.67 10.51 4.17
CA VAL A 21 -12.06 10.54 4.64
C VAL A 21 -12.49 9.20 5.22
N VAL A 22 -13.39 9.28 6.20
CA VAL A 22 -14.15 8.14 6.73
C VAL A 22 -15.52 8.12 6.05
N THR A 23 -15.90 6.98 5.51
CA THR A 23 -17.16 6.85 4.78
C THR A 23 -17.63 5.40 4.74
N ASP A 24 -18.90 5.21 4.41
CA ASP A 24 -19.41 3.87 4.13
C ASP A 24 -18.84 3.35 2.81
N SER A 25 -18.45 2.08 2.78
CA SER A 25 -17.88 1.39 1.63
C SER A 25 -18.72 1.49 0.35
N ARG A 26 -20.05 1.60 0.48
CA ARG A 26 -21.03 1.68 -0.63
C ARG A 26 -21.14 3.08 -1.23
N MET A 27 -20.67 4.11 -0.53
CA MET A 27 -20.76 5.49 -1.02
C MET A 27 -19.80 5.72 -2.19
N PRO A 28 -20.14 6.57 -3.16
CA PRO A 28 -19.27 6.90 -4.28
C PRO A 28 -17.98 7.58 -3.81
N ARG A 29 -16.88 7.40 -4.54
CA ARG A 29 -15.52 7.82 -4.13
C ARG A 29 -15.46 9.26 -3.60
N ASP A 30 -16.05 10.19 -4.34
CA ASP A 30 -15.99 11.64 -4.08
C ASP A 30 -17.33 12.20 -3.55
N GLY A 31 -18.23 11.33 -3.10
CA GLY A 31 -19.53 11.75 -2.57
C GLY A 31 -19.50 12.09 -1.08
N ARG A 32 -20.65 11.92 -0.44
CA ARG A 32 -20.83 12.18 1.00
C ARG A 32 -19.90 11.28 1.83
N PHE A 33 -19.20 11.90 2.75
CA PHE A 33 -18.39 11.24 3.77
C PHE A 33 -18.92 11.61 5.15
N ILE A 34 -18.53 10.84 6.16
CA ILE A 34 -18.91 11.07 7.56
C ILE A 34 -18.02 12.16 8.13
N GLU A 35 -16.70 11.98 8.00
CA GLU A 35 -15.70 12.89 8.53
C GLU A 35 -14.48 12.98 7.61
N LYS A 36 -13.89 14.18 7.53
CA LYS A 36 -12.61 14.42 6.85
C LYS A 36 -11.52 14.46 7.91
N LEU A 37 -10.63 13.48 7.87
CA LEU A 37 -9.50 13.36 8.82
C LEU A 37 -8.25 14.10 8.34
N GLY A 38 -8.15 14.39 7.05
CA GLY A 38 -6.91 14.93 6.53
C GLY A 38 -6.89 15.16 5.03
N VAL A 39 -5.68 15.43 4.53
CA VAL A 39 -5.37 15.68 3.13
C VAL A 39 -4.07 14.99 2.74
N TYR A 40 -3.98 14.63 1.46
CA TYR A 40 -2.80 14.09 0.84
C TYR A 40 -2.56 14.78 -0.50
N ASN A 41 -1.38 15.40 -0.65
CA ASN A 41 -0.95 16.03 -1.89
C ASN A 41 0.23 15.26 -2.50
N PRO A 42 0.02 14.44 -3.55
CA PRO A 42 1.08 13.64 -4.15
C PRO A 42 2.12 14.48 -4.91
N LEU A 43 1.80 15.73 -5.27
CA LEU A 43 2.66 16.63 -6.05
C LEU A 43 3.78 17.24 -5.21
N LEU A 44 3.67 17.22 -3.89
CA LEU A 44 4.72 17.66 -2.99
C LEU A 44 5.82 16.59 -2.87
N ALA A 45 7.04 17.06 -2.60
CA ALA A 45 8.19 16.21 -2.32
C ALA A 45 7.88 15.21 -1.20
N LYS A 46 8.53 14.04 -1.23
CA LYS A 46 8.20 12.93 -0.31
C LYS A 46 8.43 13.30 1.16
N ASP A 47 9.38 14.19 1.37
CA ASP A 47 9.96 14.61 2.64
C ASP A 47 9.24 15.85 3.18
N SER A 48 8.29 16.40 2.41
CA SER A 48 7.47 17.53 2.83
C SER A 48 6.40 17.08 3.82
N GLU A 49 6.35 17.72 4.99
CA GLU A 49 5.31 17.51 6.02
C GLU A 49 3.90 17.88 5.48
N GLU A 50 3.84 18.86 4.59
CA GLU A 50 2.61 19.29 3.91
C GLU A 50 2.03 18.23 2.97
N ARG A 51 2.82 17.21 2.64
CA ARG A 51 2.41 16.13 1.74
C ARG A 51 1.26 15.33 2.33
N VAL A 52 1.32 15.01 3.62
CA VAL A 52 0.29 14.24 4.33
C VAL A 52 -0.02 14.96 5.64
N LYS A 53 -1.20 15.55 5.73
CA LYS A 53 -1.71 16.13 6.96
C LYS A 53 -2.93 15.34 7.41
N MET A 54 -2.89 14.82 8.63
CA MET A 54 -3.96 13.99 9.17
C MET A 54 -4.07 14.19 10.67
N ASP A 55 -5.31 14.24 11.15
CA ASP A 55 -5.64 14.15 12.56
C ASP A 55 -5.47 12.70 13.02
N THR A 56 -4.41 12.43 13.78
CA THR A 56 -4.05 11.10 14.26
C THR A 56 -4.99 10.61 15.36
N GLU A 57 -5.49 11.50 16.23
CA GLU A 57 -6.40 11.16 17.32
C GLU A 57 -7.74 10.67 16.77
N ARG A 58 -8.30 11.41 15.81
CA ARG A 58 -9.54 11.01 15.13
C ARG A 58 -9.34 9.75 14.30
N ALA A 59 -8.19 9.59 13.64
CA ALA A 59 -7.88 8.35 12.92
C ALA A 59 -7.85 7.13 13.86
N GLN A 60 -7.23 7.24 15.03
CA GLN A 60 -7.21 6.19 16.06
C GLN A 60 -8.62 5.85 16.56
N TYR A 61 -9.45 6.86 16.82
CA TYR A 61 -10.84 6.66 17.21
C TYR A 61 -11.59 5.80 16.17
N TRP A 62 -11.51 6.16 14.89
CA TRP A 62 -12.21 5.43 13.84
C TRP A 62 -11.66 4.02 13.60
N LEU A 63 -10.35 3.82 13.77
CA LEU A 63 -9.75 2.48 13.77
C LEU A 63 -10.31 1.62 14.92
N GLY A 64 -10.46 2.20 16.11
CA GLY A 64 -11.10 1.53 17.26
C GLY A 64 -12.58 1.20 17.04
N GLN A 65 -13.30 2.01 16.25
CA GLN A 65 -14.67 1.73 15.81
C GLN A 65 -14.74 0.70 14.65
N GLY A 66 -13.62 0.10 14.25
CA GLY A 66 -13.57 -0.94 13.22
C GLY A 66 -13.50 -0.43 11.78
N ALA A 67 -13.16 0.84 11.56
CA ALA A 67 -12.96 1.36 10.21
C ALA A 67 -11.73 0.71 9.55
N GLN A 68 -11.89 0.24 8.30
CA GLN A 68 -10.78 -0.41 7.58
C GLN A 68 -10.06 0.57 6.66
N PRO A 69 -8.74 0.76 6.81
CA PRO A 69 -7.95 1.57 5.89
C PRO A 69 -7.68 0.85 4.58
N THR A 70 -7.64 1.62 3.49
CA THR A 70 -7.09 1.16 2.20
C THR A 70 -5.56 1.09 2.27
N ASP A 71 -4.89 0.27 1.45
CA ASP A 71 -3.43 0.05 1.52
C ASP A 71 -2.63 1.38 1.52
N ARG A 72 -3.05 2.37 0.73
CA ARG A 72 -2.36 3.66 0.71
C ARG A 72 -2.52 4.46 2.02
N VAL A 73 -3.71 4.43 2.61
CA VAL A 73 -3.99 5.10 3.89
C VAL A 73 -3.31 4.35 5.04
N ALA A 74 -3.27 3.01 4.98
CA ALA A 74 -2.52 2.19 5.94
C ALA A 74 -1.04 2.59 5.95
N ARG A 75 -0.40 2.76 4.78
CA ARG A 75 1.00 3.25 4.71
C ARG A 75 1.20 4.65 5.29
N MET A 76 0.21 5.54 5.17
CA MET A 76 0.27 6.87 5.79
C MET A 76 0.16 6.77 7.32
N LEU A 77 -0.72 5.90 7.82
CA LEU A 77 -0.88 5.63 9.24
C LEU A 77 0.35 4.94 9.84
N GLU A 78 0.99 4.03 9.10
CA GLU A 78 2.28 3.41 9.47
C GLU A 78 3.39 4.48 9.57
N ALA A 79 3.46 5.41 8.61
CA ALA A 79 4.43 6.50 8.62
C ALA A 79 4.19 7.48 9.78
N ALA A 80 2.93 7.67 10.18
CA ALA A 80 2.55 8.49 11.33
C ALA A 80 2.67 7.75 12.69
N GLY A 81 3.10 6.48 12.70
CA GLY A 81 3.25 5.69 13.93
C GLY A 81 1.94 5.19 14.55
N VAL A 82 0.80 5.34 13.86
CA VAL A 82 -0.52 4.92 14.35
C VAL A 82 -0.74 3.42 14.18
N LEU A 83 -0.21 2.84 13.09
CA LEU A 83 -0.27 1.40 12.83
C LEU A 83 1.13 0.80 12.83
N ALA A 84 1.24 -0.44 13.30
CA ALA A 84 2.48 -1.20 13.19
C ALA A 84 2.84 -1.40 11.71
N LYS A 85 4.11 -1.17 11.39
CA LYS A 85 4.61 -1.30 10.02
C LYS A 85 4.56 -2.76 9.59
N THR A 86 3.72 -3.04 8.61
CA THR A 86 3.61 -4.40 8.06
C THR A 86 4.76 -4.67 7.09
N GLU A 87 5.45 -5.80 7.28
CA GLU A 87 6.43 -6.28 6.30
C GLU A 87 5.70 -6.78 5.05
N ARG A 88 5.89 -6.06 3.93
CA ARG A 88 5.27 -6.37 2.64
C ARG A 88 6.25 -7.05 1.67
N SER A 89 7.39 -7.54 2.17
CA SER A 89 8.39 -8.24 1.36
C SER A 89 7.89 -9.64 1.02
N ASN A 90 7.75 -9.95 -0.28
CA ASN A 90 7.48 -11.31 -0.74
C ASN A 90 8.72 -11.87 -1.46
N PRO A 91 9.69 -12.44 -0.72
CA PRO A 91 10.93 -12.97 -1.31
C PRO A 91 10.67 -14.16 -2.24
N LYS A 92 9.57 -14.90 -2.07
CA LYS A 92 9.21 -16.07 -2.88
C LYS A 92 8.84 -15.73 -4.32
N LYS A 93 8.49 -14.47 -4.62
CA LYS A 93 8.18 -14.03 -6.00
C LYS A 93 9.41 -14.00 -6.90
N ALA A 94 10.61 -13.84 -6.32
CA ALA A 94 11.86 -13.83 -7.06
C ALA A 94 12.37 -15.23 -7.41
N GLU A 95 11.77 -16.28 -6.82
CA GLU A 95 12.17 -17.65 -7.14
C GLU A 95 11.74 -18.02 -8.57
N PRO A 96 12.66 -18.54 -9.40
CA PRO A 96 12.30 -19.08 -10.71
C PRO A 96 11.28 -20.20 -10.55
N GLY A 97 10.28 -20.27 -11.43
CA GLY A 97 9.28 -21.35 -11.39
C GLY A 97 9.91 -22.74 -11.53
N ASP A 98 9.20 -23.79 -11.09
CA ASP A 98 9.75 -25.16 -10.97
C ASP A 98 10.35 -25.70 -12.27
N LYS A 99 9.80 -25.27 -13.42
CA LYS A 99 10.29 -25.65 -14.75
C LYS A 99 11.62 -24.99 -15.14
N ALA A 100 11.94 -23.84 -14.56
CA ALA A 100 13.23 -23.16 -14.72
C ALA A 100 14.28 -23.77 -13.78
N LYS A 101 13.88 -24.13 -12.55
CA LYS A 101 14.72 -24.85 -11.59
C LYS A 101 15.18 -26.21 -12.15
N LYS A 102 14.24 -27.04 -12.64
CA LYS A 102 14.55 -28.33 -13.27
C LYS A 102 15.49 -28.23 -14.47
N ARG A 103 15.31 -27.22 -15.32
CA ARG A 103 16.21 -27.00 -16.48
C ARG A 103 17.59 -26.54 -16.06
N ALA A 104 17.71 -25.74 -15.00
CA ALA A 104 19.01 -25.33 -14.47
C ALA A 104 19.74 -26.52 -13.85
N GLU A 105 19.03 -27.41 -13.15
CA GLU A 105 19.56 -28.65 -12.59
C GLU A 105 20.02 -29.63 -13.67
N GLU A 106 19.22 -29.84 -14.73
CA GLU A 106 19.63 -30.67 -15.88
C GLU A 106 20.85 -30.09 -16.61
N LYS A 107 20.91 -28.76 -16.80
CA LYS A 107 22.06 -28.11 -17.44
C LYS A 107 23.32 -28.19 -16.57
N ALA A 108 23.18 -28.05 -15.26
CA ALA A 108 24.27 -28.17 -14.29
C ALA A 108 24.77 -29.62 -14.21
N ALA A 109 23.87 -30.61 -14.17
CA ALA A 109 24.22 -32.03 -14.19
C ALA A 109 24.93 -32.42 -15.50
N LYS A 110 24.47 -31.88 -16.64
CA LYS A 110 25.11 -32.11 -17.94
C LYS A 110 26.47 -31.43 -18.07
N ALA A 111 26.65 -30.25 -17.46
CA ALA A 111 27.93 -29.55 -17.41
C ALA A 111 28.94 -30.24 -16.47
N ALA A 112 28.48 -30.74 -15.31
CA ALA A 112 29.32 -31.51 -14.39
C ALA A 112 29.78 -32.84 -15.02
N ALA A 113 28.86 -33.58 -15.66
CA ALA A 113 29.20 -34.82 -16.37
C ALA A 113 30.14 -34.60 -17.57
N ALA A 114 30.11 -33.41 -18.20
CA ALA A 114 31.05 -33.05 -19.26
C ALA A 114 32.43 -32.65 -18.73
N ALA A 115 32.51 -32.14 -17.50
CA ALA A 115 33.77 -31.75 -16.84
C ALA A 115 34.46 -32.91 -16.10
N GLU A 116 33.72 -33.95 -15.69
CA GLU A 116 34.28 -35.21 -15.15
C GLU A 116 34.73 -36.19 -16.24
N ALA A 117 34.33 -35.95 -17.51
CA ALA A 117 34.72 -36.76 -18.66
C ALA A 117 35.92 -36.19 -19.44
N GLU A 118 36.44 -35.03 -19.03
CA GLU A 118 37.72 -34.45 -19.44
C GLU A 118 38.79 -34.79 -18.39
#